data_AF-A0A1H0VGQ5-F1
#
_entry.id   AF-A0A1H0VGQ5-F1
#
_cell.length_a   1.000
_cell.length_b   1.000
_cell.length_c   1.000
_cell.angle_alpha   90.00
_cell.angle_beta   90.00
_cell.angle_gamma   90.00
#
_symmetry.space_group_name_H-M   'P 1'
#
loop_
_entity.id
_entity.type
_entity.pdbx_description
1 polymer ?
#
loop_
_entity_poly.entity_id
_entity_poly.type
_entity_poly.pdbx_seq_one_letter_code
_entity_poly.pdbx_strand_id
1 'polypeptide(L)'
;MNKLTLEKKLSNVRKMANRVFEKEGLTIPVDIFTLIKKFAKLECVDIPFSDAICVDLEKCPTVIYNDDTQHTRLRFTLAHELGHIKIPWHTGIVSCHTEDDLANMEHEYEEMEKEANTFASELLIPTLWLQSIFNEERDYGLEKIINLVSEKAQVSKLAVLYAINENLPEGYIVFVENKQYDFIAKKEGYKRNILHLYDRGDYSIEWLMINAKNSGEINLYNSNVYWIDLGRQMEENDLKSMLTDISCAKLESICYELFEDKSLSPANILKIIIDSLPKSFIMKVNLNNSNYVRYVKSSGTYISNKLESVSDRECTKWYYDNSCESMEYKNNEFSITVWKFEDYILNSHDFSEKRNSKLILRSIVDGNYYENERIIILGRINGVIGSLNNKKKELTQQQFYNALKQRFVGREDLQYIVLHRDFNNFLIKKTIELYSY
;
A
#
# COMPACT_ATOMS: atom_id res chain seq x y z
N MET A 1 15.03 -11.31 11.58
CA MET A 1 14.43 -10.88 12.86
C MET A 1 12.95 -10.52 12.66
N ASN A 2 12.08 -10.67 13.66
CA ASN A 2 10.66 -10.29 13.53
C ASN A 2 10.53 -8.75 13.57
N LYS A 3 9.84 -8.12 12.60
CA LYS A 3 9.72 -6.66 12.41
C LYS A 3 9.30 -5.91 13.70
N LEU A 4 8.46 -6.54 14.51
CA LEU A 4 8.00 -6.04 15.81
C LEU A 4 9.13 -5.80 16.83
N THR A 5 10.23 -6.56 16.74
CA THR A 5 11.35 -6.47 17.70
C THR A 5 12.18 -5.22 17.45
N LEU A 6 12.45 -4.91 16.17
CA LEU A 6 13.20 -3.72 15.76
C LEU A 6 12.40 -2.43 16.01
N GLU A 7 11.11 -2.41 15.68
CA GLU A 7 10.24 -1.25 15.96
C GLU A 7 10.21 -0.89 17.45
N LYS A 8 10.20 -1.91 18.32
CA LYS A 8 10.27 -1.71 19.78
C LYS A 8 11.61 -1.14 20.23
N LYS A 9 12.73 -1.61 19.66
CA LYS A 9 14.08 -1.06 19.94
C LYS A 9 14.14 0.42 19.54
N LEU A 10 13.77 0.76 18.31
CA LEU A 10 13.76 2.14 17.82
C LEU A 10 12.83 3.05 18.64
N SER A 11 11.68 2.55 19.10
CA SER A 11 10.80 3.29 20.02
C SER A 11 11.48 3.59 21.36
N ASN A 12 12.27 2.67 21.91
CA ASN A 12 13.03 2.93 23.14
C ASN A 12 14.11 3.98 22.92
N VAL A 13 14.83 3.91 21.79
CA VAL A 13 15.85 4.91 21.42
C VAL A 13 15.25 6.32 21.32
N ARG A 14 14.07 6.47 20.70
CA ARG A 14 13.36 7.77 20.67
C ARG A 14 13.02 8.30 22.06
N LYS A 15 12.60 7.43 22.98
CA LYS A 15 12.35 7.83 24.37
C LYS A 15 13.62 8.29 25.07
N MET A 16 14.78 7.71 24.71
CA MET A 16 16.06 8.11 25.26
C MET A 16 16.49 9.49 24.74
N ALA A 17 16.37 9.74 23.43
CA ALA A 17 16.63 11.06 22.86
C ALA A 17 15.74 12.14 23.51
N ASN A 18 14.43 11.87 23.65
CA ASN A 18 13.52 12.80 24.33
C ASN A 18 13.88 13.05 25.80
N ARG A 19 14.30 12.01 26.55
CA ARG A 19 14.78 12.21 27.93
C ARG A 19 16.03 13.08 28.00
N VAL A 20 16.96 12.94 27.04
CA VAL A 20 18.13 13.82 26.94
C VAL A 20 17.68 15.24 26.64
N PHE A 21 16.76 15.40 25.68
CA PHE A 21 16.20 16.70 25.31
C PHE A 21 15.57 17.42 26.50
N GLU A 22 14.70 16.74 27.25
CA GLU A 22 14.02 17.30 28.42
C GLU A 22 14.98 17.57 29.59
N LYS A 23 15.85 16.60 29.94
CA LYS A 23 16.76 16.71 31.09
C LYS A 23 17.78 17.83 30.91
N GLU A 24 18.26 18.02 29.69
CA GLU A 24 19.24 19.06 29.37
C GLU A 24 18.58 20.41 29.04
N GLY A 25 17.24 20.49 29.07
CA GLY A 25 16.47 21.72 28.82
C GLY A 25 16.69 22.27 27.42
N LEU A 26 16.78 21.38 26.42
CA LEU A 26 17.12 21.77 25.05
C LEU A 26 15.98 22.55 24.39
N THR A 27 16.35 23.40 23.45
CA THR A 27 15.44 24.11 22.55
C THR A 27 15.89 23.89 21.10
N ILE A 28 15.03 24.24 20.15
CA ILE A 28 15.32 24.10 18.73
C ILE A 28 15.72 25.48 18.18
N PRO A 29 16.85 25.59 17.44
CA PRO A 29 17.79 24.51 17.09
C PRO A 29 18.64 24.04 18.28
N VAL A 30 18.89 22.72 18.36
CA VAL A 30 19.73 22.14 19.41
C VAL A 30 21.19 22.57 19.22
N ASP A 31 21.83 23.09 20.28
CA ASP A 31 23.28 23.30 20.30
C ASP A 31 24.01 21.99 20.60
N ILE A 32 24.18 21.18 19.54
CA ILE A 32 24.78 19.85 19.64
C ILE A 32 26.25 19.91 20.07
N PHE A 33 26.98 20.96 19.71
CA PHE A 33 28.40 21.13 20.08
C PHE A 33 28.57 21.33 21.58
N THR A 34 27.74 22.19 22.18
CA THR A 34 27.74 22.37 23.63
C THR A 34 27.25 21.12 24.35
N LEU A 35 26.23 20.45 23.80
CA LEU A 35 25.66 19.25 24.39
C LEU A 35 26.65 18.08 24.43
N ILE A 36 27.32 17.77 23.30
CA ILE A 36 28.21 16.61 23.21
C ILE A 36 29.42 16.75 24.13
N LYS A 37 29.94 17.98 24.31
CA LYS A 37 31.05 18.31 25.23
C LYS A 37 30.77 18.00 26.71
N LYS A 38 29.49 17.87 27.11
CA LYS A 38 29.11 17.43 28.46
C LYS A 38 29.37 15.94 28.69
N PHE A 39 29.51 15.15 27.62
CA PHE A 39 29.56 13.69 27.68
C PHE A 39 30.79 13.09 27.01
N ALA A 40 31.46 13.86 26.14
CA ALA A 40 32.65 13.45 25.42
C ALA A 40 33.64 14.60 25.27
N LYS A 41 34.91 14.28 25.09
CA LYS A 41 35.88 15.23 24.52
C LYS A 41 35.55 15.41 23.04
N LEU A 42 35.70 16.63 22.52
CA LEU A 42 35.43 16.94 21.13
C LEU A 42 36.71 17.50 20.49
N GLU A 43 37.20 16.82 19.46
CA GLU A 43 38.43 17.17 18.75
C GLU A 43 38.14 17.37 17.25
N CYS A 44 38.62 18.47 16.69
CA CYS A 44 38.52 18.75 15.26
C CYS A 44 39.84 18.34 14.61
N VAL A 45 39.84 17.19 13.94
CA VAL A 45 41.01 16.64 13.27
C VAL A 45 40.56 16.06 11.94
N ASP A 46 41.31 16.35 10.87
CA ASP A 46 41.02 15.76 9.56
C ASP A 46 41.22 14.25 9.62
N ILE A 47 40.12 13.51 9.41
CA ILE A 47 40.08 12.06 9.46
C ILE A 47 39.72 11.52 8.08
N PRO A 48 40.49 10.54 7.56
CA PRO A 48 40.23 9.99 6.25
C PRO A 48 38.99 9.09 6.29
N PHE A 49 38.15 9.19 5.25
CA PHE A 49 37.01 8.30 4.97
C PHE A 49 35.79 8.37 5.90
N SER A 50 35.73 9.28 6.88
CA SER A 50 34.53 9.52 7.71
C SER A 50 34.34 11.01 8.04
N ASP A 51 33.09 11.40 8.34
CA ASP A 51 32.77 12.75 8.82
C ASP A 51 33.04 12.91 10.33
N ALA A 52 32.87 11.83 11.11
CA ALA A 52 33.24 11.76 12.52
C ALA A 52 33.50 10.31 12.95
N ILE A 53 34.13 10.16 14.12
CA ILE A 53 34.31 8.88 14.78
C ILE A 53 34.30 9.07 16.30
N CYS A 54 33.66 8.15 17.02
CA CYS A 54 33.77 8.07 18.48
C CYS A 54 34.73 6.95 18.91
N VAL A 55 35.68 7.30 19.76
CA VAL A 55 36.65 6.39 20.39
C VAL A 55 36.49 6.40 21.91
N ASP A 56 36.95 5.32 22.57
CA ASP A 56 36.95 5.16 24.03
C ASP A 56 35.57 5.26 24.71
N LEU A 57 34.52 4.75 24.04
CA LEU A 57 33.13 4.72 24.50
C LEU A 57 32.96 4.20 25.94
N GLU A 58 33.73 3.20 26.35
CA GLU A 58 33.62 2.56 27.67
C GLU A 58 34.27 3.36 28.83
N LYS A 59 35.07 4.39 28.53
CA LYS A 59 35.84 5.14 29.54
C LYS A 59 35.51 6.63 29.52
N CYS A 60 36.09 7.34 28.56
CA CYS A 60 35.97 8.78 28.39
C CYS A 60 35.83 9.01 26.90
N PRO A 61 34.59 9.00 26.39
CA PRO A 61 34.34 9.10 24.96
C PRO A 61 35.03 10.32 24.37
N THR A 62 35.71 10.14 23.25
CA THR A 62 36.28 11.23 22.46
C THR A 62 35.68 11.16 21.07
N VAL A 63 35.07 12.25 20.63
CA VAL A 63 34.49 12.41 19.30
C VAL A 63 35.45 13.24 18.48
N ILE A 64 35.95 12.65 17.41
CA ILE A 64 36.82 13.30 16.43
C ILE A 64 35.98 13.57 15.20
N TYR A 65 35.95 14.81 14.71
CA TYR A 65 35.13 15.19 13.56
C TYR A 65 35.89 16.03 12.54
N ASN A 66 35.39 16.02 11.32
CA ASN A 66 35.95 16.74 10.18
C ASN A 66 35.13 18.02 9.88
N ASP A 67 35.80 19.17 9.83
CA ASP A 67 35.14 20.49 9.65
C ASP A 67 34.94 20.88 8.17
N ASP A 68 35.43 20.07 7.22
CA ASP A 68 35.26 20.30 5.76
C ASP A 68 33.86 19.91 5.25
N THR A 69 32.93 19.58 6.15
CA THR A 69 31.56 19.21 5.81
C THR A 69 30.60 20.38 6.01
N GLN A 70 29.48 20.38 5.28
CA GLN A 70 28.43 21.38 5.50
C GLN A 70 27.96 21.34 6.96
N HIS A 71 27.89 22.50 7.61
CA HIS A 71 27.53 22.62 9.03
C HIS A 71 26.24 21.88 9.42
N THR A 72 25.26 21.83 8.52
CA THR A 72 24.00 21.09 8.73
C THR A 72 24.15 19.57 8.74
N ARG A 73 25.12 19.03 8.00
CA ARG A 73 25.49 17.61 8.01
C ARG A 73 26.27 17.29 9.28
N LEU A 74 27.25 18.12 9.62
CA LEU A 74 28.05 17.95 10.84
C LEU A 74 27.19 17.89 12.10
N ARG A 75 26.14 18.74 12.19
CA ARG A 75 25.20 18.70 13.33
C ARG A 75 24.53 17.34 13.50
N PHE A 76 24.11 16.71 12.39
CA PHE A 76 23.51 15.38 12.42
C PHE A 76 24.56 14.32 12.81
N THR A 77 25.76 14.40 12.23
CA THR A 77 26.88 13.50 12.56
C THR A 77 27.22 13.55 14.06
N LEU A 78 27.33 14.74 14.66
CA LEU A 78 27.61 14.85 16.10
C LEU A 78 26.46 14.31 16.96
N ALA A 79 25.21 14.50 16.54
CA ALA A 79 24.05 13.92 17.22
C ALA A 79 24.01 12.38 17.11
N HIS A 80 24.50 11.84 15.99
CA HIS A 80 24.66 10.41 15.77
C HIS A 80 25.72 9.82 16.71
N GLU A 81 26.90 10.44 16.82
CA GLU A 81 27.92 10.03 17.79
C GLU A 81 27.43 10.11 19.24
N LEU A 82 26.67 11.16 19.58
CA LEU A 82 26.02 11.26 20.88
C LEU A 82 25.02 10.11 21.11
N GLY A 83 24.37 9.62 20.06
CA GLY A 83 23.55 8.41 20.10
C GLY A 83 24.35 7.19 20.54
N HIS A 84 25.51 6.94 19.93
CA HIS A 84 26.40 5.86 20.37
C HIS A 84 26.82 5.99 21.84
N ILE A 85 27.09 7.21 22.31
CA ILE A 85 27.46 7.44 23.71
C ILE A 85 26.27 7.21 24.67
N LYS A 86 25.04 7.52 24.24
CA LYS A 86 23.86 7.50 25.11
C LYS A 86 23.12 6.18 25.14
N ILE A 87 23.25 5.35 24.10
CA ILE A 87 22.55 4.08 24.02
C ILE A 87 23.36 2.99 24.78
N PRO A 88 22.87 2.45 25.91
CA PRO A 88 23.67 1.65 26.83
C PRO A 88 24.20 0.34 26.28
N TRP A 89 23.59 -0.16 25.21
CA TRP A 89 23.97 -1.42 24.57
C TRP A 89 24.80 -1.21 23.29
N HIS A 90 25.19 0.03 22.97
CA HIS A 90 26.21 0.28 21.96
C HIS A 90 27.59 0.02 22.59
N THR A 91 28.37 -0.89 21.99
CA THR A 91 29.71 -1.29 22.48
C THR A 91 30.76 -1.18 21.38
N GLY A 92 32.03 -0.95 21.75
CA GLY A 92 33.18 -1.03 20.83
C GLY A 92 33.64 0.29 20.21
N ILE A 93 34.79 0.25 19.52
CA ILE A 93 35.28 1.34 18.66
C ILE A 93 34.41 1.35 17.41
N VAL A 94 33.79 2.48 17.08
CA VAL A 94 32.99 2.67 15.85
C VAL A 94 33.93 2.88 14.63
N SER A 95 34.95 2.01 14.49
CA SER A 95 35.92 1.99 13.40
C SER A 95 36.12 0.56 12.92
N CYS A 96 35.99 0.37 11.60
CA CYS A 96 35.95 -0.89 10.90
C CYS A 96 37.03 -1.93 11.28
N HIS A 97 36.57 -3.18 11.31
CA HIS A 97 37.28 -4.46 11.13
C HIS A 97 38.14 -5.03 12.28
N THR A 98 37.82 -6.26 12.70
CA THR A 98 38.67 -7.46 12.49
C THR A 98 37.89 -8.75 12.77
N GLU A 99 38.36 -9.83 12.15
CA GLU A 99 37.66 -11.03 11.68
C GLU A 99 37.18 -12.02 12.78
N ASP A 100 35.96 -12.55 12.61
CA ASP A 100 35.64 -14.02 12.62
C ASP A 100 34.13 -14.36 12.69
N ASP A 101 33.21 -13.38 12.77
CA ASP A 101 31.74 -13.62 12.82
C ASP A 101 30.92 -12.66 11.92
N LEU A 102 31.36 -12.53 10.66
CA LEU A 102 31.03 -11.42 9.75
C LEU A 102 29.53 -11.17 9.52
N ALA A 103 28.69 -12.20 9.31
CA ALA A 103 27.30 -11.99 8.92
C ALA A 103 26.39 -11.53 10.08
N ASN A 104 26.65 -11.99 11.31
CA ASN A 104 25.89 -11.57 12.49
C ASN A 104 26.39 -10.22 13.01
N MET A 105 27.70 -9.98 12.97
CA MET A 105 28.28 -8.68 13.34
C MET A 105 27.87 -7.57 12.38
N GLU A 106 27.77 -7.83 11.07
CA GLU A 106 27.29 -6.86 10.09
C GLU A 106 25.83 -6.45 10.36
N HIS A 107 24.97 -7.42 10.71
CA HIS A 107 23.58 -7.14 11.09
C HIS A 107 23.44 -6.37 12.41
N GLU A 108 24.19 -6.74 13.45
CA GLU A 108 24.16 -6.01 14.73
C GLU A 108 24.72 -4.60 14.60
N TYR A 109 25.78 -4.43 13.81
CA TYR A 109 26.34 -3.13 13.48
C TYR A 109 25.33 -2.27 12.70
N GLU A 110 24.69 -2.80 11.67
CA GLU A 110 23.62 -2.10 10.95
C GLU A 110 22.45 -1.68 11.87
N GLU A 111 22.11 -2.51 12.87
CA GLU A 111 21.09 -2.16 13.87
C GLU A 111 21.55 -0.98 14.74
N MET A 112 22.79 -1.01 15.24
CA MET A 112 23.36 0.08 16.03
C MET A 112 23.41 1.40 15.24
N GLU A 113 23.83 1.35 13.98
CA GLU A 113 23.85 2.53 13.09
C GLU A 113 22.43 3.10 12.86
N LYS A 114 21.43 2.22 12.65
CA LYS A 114 20.02 2.63 12.54
C LYS A 114 19.53 3.26 13.85
N GLU A 115 19.89 2.68 15.00
CA GLU A 115 19.56 3.21 16.32
C GLU A 115 20.20 4.58 16.57
N ALA A 116 21.50 4.76 16.29
CA ALA A 116 22.18 6.05 16.40
C ALA A 116 21.57 7.11 15.47
N ASN A 117 21.23 6.75 14.23
CA ASN A 117 20.50 7.63 13.32
C ASN A 117 19.10 8.01 13.84
N THR A 118 18.36 7.06 14.42
CA THR A 118 17.08 7.34 15.08
C THR A 118 17.23 8.26 16.28
N PHE A 119 18.27 8.07 17.10
CA PHE A 119 18.57 8.96 18.22
C PHE A 119 18.88 10.38 17.75
N ALA A 120 19.78 10.53 16.77
CA ALA A 120 20.16 11.82 16.20
C ALA A 120 18.95 12.57 15.62
N SER A 121 18.14 11.87 14.84
CA SER A 121 16.93 12.41 14.24
C SER A 121 15.95 12.89 15.30
N GLU A 122 15.66 12.08 16.33
CA GLU A 122 14.70 12.46 17.37
C GLU A 122 15.23 13.59 18.26
N LEU A 123 16.54 13.63 18.52
CA LEU A 123 17.15 14.69 19.34
C LEU A 123 17.10 16.04 18.62
N LEU A 124 17.46 16.08 17.33
CA LEU A 124 17.51 17.32 16.55
C LEU A 124 16.14 17.76 16.03
N ILE A 125 15.26 16.79 15.73
CA ILE A 125 13.90 17.00 15.24
C ILE A 125 12.95 16.16 16.12
N PRO A 126 12.60 16.63 17.33
CA PRO A 126 11.68 15.92 18.22
C PRO A 126 10.34 15.65 17.54
N THR A 127 9.81 14.43 17.69
CA THR A 127 8.58 14.00 17.02
C THR A 127 7.41 14.92 17.34
N LEU A 128 7.26 15.34 18.62
CA LEU A 128 6.18 16.23 19.04
C LEU A 128 6.24 17.62 18.37
N TRP A 129 7.45 18.14 18.18
CA TRP A 129 7.65 19.42 17.51
C TRP A 129 7.40 19.30 16.00
N LEU A 130 7.86 18.21 15.37
CA LEU A 130 7.57 17.96 13.96
C LEU A 130 6.06 17.82 13.72
N GLN A 131 5.35 17.13 14.62
CA GLN A 131 3.89 17.00 14.56
C GLN A 131 3.17 18.35 14.72
N SER A 132 3.66 19.26 15.55
CA SER A 132 3.06 20.60 15.66
C SER A 132 3.20 21.38 14.35
N ILE A 133 4.36 21.30 13.69
CA ILE A 133 4.57 21.92 12.38
C ILE A 133 3.64 21.31 11.33
N PHE A 134 3.48 19.98 11.31
CA PHE A 134 2.55 19.33 10.39
C PHE A 134 1.11 19.80 10.57
N ASN A 135 0.67 20.02 11.82
CA ASN A 135 -0.67 20.49 12.11
C ASN A 135 -0.88 21.95 11.72
N GLU A 136 0.13 22.81 11.91
CA GLU A 136 0.08 24.23 11.58
C GLU A 136 0.18 24.49 10.08
N GLU A 137 0.97 23.70 9.35
CA GLU A 137 1.37 23.96 7.96
C GLU A 137 0.80 22.97 6.93
N ARG A 138 -0.17 22.12 7.33
CA ARG A 138 -0.68 21.00 6.50
C ARG A 138 -1.09 21.40 5.07
N ASP A 139 -1.69 22.57 4.91
CA ASP A 139 -2.22 23.00 3.61
C ASP A 139 -1.14 23.52 2.63
N TYR A 140 0.10 23.72 3.10
CA TYR A 140 1.17 24.25 2.27
C TYR A 140 2.05 23.18 1.61
N GLY A 141 1.80 21.89 1.87
CA GLY A 141 2.52 20.78 1.26
C GLY A 141 3.85 20.43 1.92
N LEU A 142 4.36 19.22 1.61
CA LEU A 142 5.53 18.65 2.32
C LEU A 142 6.82 19.42 2.06
N GLU A 143 6.99 20.00 0.88
CA GLU A 143 8.21 20.74 0.54
C GLU A 143 8.40 21.98 1.45
N LYS A 144 7.34 22.76 1.68
CA LYS A 144 7.42 23.92 2.59
C LYS A 144 7.73 23.48 4.01
N ILE A 145 7.12 22.37 4.47
CA ILE A 145 7.39 21.78 5.78
C ILE A 145 8.86 21.37 5.89
N ILE A 146 9.41 20.72 4.87
CA ILE A 146 10.82 20.31 4.84
C ILE A 146 11.75 21.52 4.94
N ASN A 147 11.48 22.57 4.16
CA ASN A 147 12.28 23.80 4.21
C ASN A 147 12.18 24.48 5.58
N LEU A 148 10.98 24.61 6.14
CA LEU A 148 10.74 25.23 7.44
C LEU A 148 11.44 24.48 8.59
N VAL A 149 11.34 23.14 8.60
CA VAL A 149 11.98 22.30 9.62
C VAL A 149 13.51 22.36 9.46
N SER A 150 14.01 22.29 8.23
CA SER A 150 15.44 22.40 7.91
C SER A 150 16.03 23.71 8.43
N GLU A 151 15.34 24.83 8.20
CA GLU A 151 15.75 26.16 8.68
C GLU A 151 15.67 26.27 10.21
N LYS A 152 14.53 25.89 10.82
CA LYS A 152 14.33 26.01 12.27
C LYS A 152 15.25 25.10 13.09
N ALA A 153 15.47 23.86 12.66
CA ALA A 153 16.35 22.91 13.34
C ALA A 153 17.83 23.05 12.91
N GLN A 154 18.09 23.82 11.85
CA GLN A 154 19.41 24.00 11.25
C GLN A 154 20.05 22.66 10.83
N VAL A 155 19.29 21.84 10.12
CA VAL A 155 19.69 20.50 9.65
C VAL A 155 19.48 20.38 8.14
N SER A 156 20.09 19.38 7.51
CA SER A 156 19.94 19.17 6.07
C SER A 156 18.52 18.69 5.72
N LYS A 157 18.05 18.95 4.49
CA LYS A 157 16.75 18.42 4.02
C LYS A 157 16.68 16.89 4.10
N LEU A 158 17.81 16.21 3.93
CA LEU A 158 17.91 14.75 4.07
C LEU A 158 17.64 14.29 5.51
N ALA A 159 18.19 15.00 6.51
CA ALA A 159 17.90 14.73 7.92
C ALA A 159 16.41 14.95 8.24
N VAL A 160 15.79 15.99 7.65
CA VAL A 160 14.34 16.20 7.77
C VAL A 160 13.54 15.07 7.14
N LEU A 161 13.90 14.61 5.95
CA LEU A 161 13.25 13.48 5.28
C LEU A 161 13.36 12.19 6.10
N TYR A 162 14.50 11.95 6.74
CA TYR A 162 14.65 10.82 7.66
C TYR A 162 13.67 10.91 8.85
N ALA A 163 13.55 12.09 9.47
CA ALA A 163 12.60 12.32 10.57
C ALA A 163 11.13 12.19 10.12
N ILE A 164 10.81 12.70 8.93
CA ILE A 164 9.47 12.63 8.32
C ILE A 164 9.13 11.19 7.97
N ASN A 165 10.04 10.43 7.39
CA ASN A 165 9.80 9.03 7.01
C ASN A 165 9.30 8.23 8.23
N GLU A 166 9.90 8.45 9.40
CA GLU A 166 9.51 7.77 10.63
C GLU A 166 8.23 8.30 11.28
N ASN A 167 7.82 9.53 10.98
CA ASN A 167 6.69 10.22 11.62
C ASN A 167 5.69 10.78 10.61
N LEU A 168 5.57 10.13 9.47
CA LEU A 168 4.78 10.63 8.34
C LEU A 168 3.30 10.76 8.76
N PRO A 169 2.67 11.95 8.64
CA PRO A 169 1.30 12.13 9.06
C PRO A 169 0.32 11.29 8.23
N GLU A 170 -0.84 11.01 8.81
CA GLU A 170 -1.94 10.39 8.08
C GLU A 170 -2.38 11.27 6.92
N GLY A 171 -2.57 10.67 5.75
CA GLY A 171 -2.80 11.40 4.51
C GLY A 171 -1.59 11.43 3.58
N TYR A 172 -0.38 11.23 4.11
CA TYR A 172 0.84 11.39 3.33
C TYR A 172 1.43 10.07 2.84
N ILE A 173 1.96 10.12 1.63
CA ILE A 173 2.76 9.06 1.01
C ILE A 173 4.02 9.70 0.46
N VAL A 174 5.16 9.06 0.68
CA VAL A 174 6.46 9.49 0.17
C VAL A 174 7.10 8.34 -0.60
N PHE A 175 7.52 8.63 -1.83
CA PHE A 175 8.37 7.76 -2.63
C PHE A 175 9.76 8.39 -2.73
N VAL A 176 10.79 7.59 -2.48
CA VAL A 176 12.19 8.00 -2.65
C VAL A 176 12.78 7.14 -3.75
N GLU A 177 12.96 7.74 -4.91
CA GLU A 177 13.62 7.15 -6.07
C GLU A 177 15.11 7.46 -6.01
N ASN A 178 15.95 6.44 -6.09
CA ASN A 178 17.38 6.65 -6.21
C ASN A 178 17.75 6.90 -7.68
N LYS A 179 18.54 7.94 -7.98
CA LYS A 179 18.90 8.29 -9.36
C LYS A 179 19.88 7.32 -10.01
N GLN A 180 20.62 6.57 -9.20
CA GLN A 180 21.68 5.67 -9.64
C GLN A 180 21.21 4.21 -9.69
N TYR A 181 20.33 3.84 -8.77
CA TYR A 181 19.78 2.50 -8.65
C TYR A 181 18.29 2.57 -8.94
N ASP A 182 17.79 1.80 -9.91
CA ASP A 182 16.38 1.71 -10.30
C ASP A 182 15.53 1.12 -9.15
N PHE A 183 15.44 1.86 -8.06
CA PHE A 183 14.91 1.46 -6.77
C PHE A 183 14.11 2.61 -6.19
N ILE A 184 12.86 2.30 -5.82
CA ILE A 184 11.93 3.24 -5.22
C ILE A 184 11.55 2.70 -3.85
N ALA A 185 11.96 3.40 -2.80
CA ALA A 185 11.44 3.17 -1.46
C ALA A 185 10.10 3.88 -1.29
N LYS A 186 9.12 3.19 -0.67
CA LYS A 186 7.80 3.74 -0.38
C LYS A 186 7.56 3.78 1.13
N LYS A 187 7.06 4.92 1.61
CA LYS A 187 6.57 5.06 2.98
C LYS A 187 5.19 5.70 2.98
N GLU A 188 4.32 5.19 3.83
CA GLU A 188 2.94 5.63 3.95
C GLU A 188 2.65 5.99 5.41
N GLY A 189 2.05 7.15 5.64
CA GLY A 189 1.41 7.52 6.89
C GLY A 189 0.01 6.94 7.02
N TYR A 190 -0.42 6.11 6.06
CA TYR A 190 -1.74 5.50 6.00
C TYR A 190 -1.81 4.16 6.72
N LYS A 191 -2.91 3.95 7.46
CA LYS A 191 -3.26 2.63 8.02
C LYS A 191 -4.17 1.81 7.11
N ARG A 192 -4.87 2.45 6.18
CA ARG A 192 -5.82 1.82 5.25
C ARG A 192 -5.20 1.68 3.86
N ASN A 193 -5.62 0.62 3.15
CA ASN A 193 -5.21 0.41 1.77
C ASN A 193 -5.85 1.49 0.88
N ILE A 194 -5.07 2.05 -0.04
CA ILE A 194 -5.55 2.93 -1.11
C ILE A 194 -5.63 2.17 -2.43
N LEU A 195 -6.36 2.72 -3.41
CA LEU A 195 -6.37 2.15 -4.74
C LEU A 195 -5.10 2.57 -5.49
N HIS A 196 -4.18 1.63 -5.69
CA HIS A 196 -3.06 1.79 -6.62
C HIS A 196 -3.42 1.31 -8.03
N LEU A 197 -2.88 1.94 -9.07
CA LEU A 197 -2.85 1.38 -10.41
C LEU A 197 -1.48 0.77 -10.67
N TYR A 198 -1.44 -0.25 -11.52
CA TYR A 198 -0.24 -1.04 -11.80
C TYR A 198 -0.12 -1.33 -13.30
N ASP A 199 1.12 -1.37 -13.79
CA ASP A 199 1.46 -1.97 -15.07
C ASP A 199 2.69 -2.85 -14.89
N ARG A 200 2.64 -4.11 -15.33
CA ARG A 200 3.74 -5.11 -15.23
C ARG A 200 4.39 -5.28 -13.84
N GLY A 201 3.72 -4.88 -12.76
CA GLY A 201 4.21 -4.97 -11.38
C GLY A 201 4.62 -3.63 -10.77
N ASP A 202 4.74 -2.59 -11.59
CA ASP A 202 5.11 -1.25 -11.16
C ASP A 202 3.89 -0.42 -10.82
N TYR A 203 3.96 0.28 -9.68
CA TYR A 203 2.89 1.15 -9.21
C TYR A 203 2.94 2.49 -9.96
N SER A 204 1.78 2.99 -10.40
CA SER A 204 1.70 4.35 -10.97
C SER A 204 1.76 5.39 -9.84
N ILE A 205 2.91 6.08 -9.72
CA ILE A 205 3.05 7.28 -8.87
C ILE A 205 2.17 8.41 -9.43
N GLU A 206 2.13 8.54 -10.75
CA GLU A 206 1.32 9.52 -11.47
C GLU A 206 -0.17 9.45 -11.10
N TRP A 207 -0.75 8.25 -11.05
CA TRP A 207 -2.12 8.04 -10.60
C TRP A 207 -2.39 8.66 -9.22
N LEU A 208 -1.45 8.51 -8.28
CA LEU A 208 -1.59 9.06 -6.94
C LEU A 208 -1.41 10.59 -6.93
N MET A 209 -0.45 11.10 -7.71
CA MET A 209 -0.14 12.54 -7.76
C MET A 209 -1.28 13.36 -8.34
N ILE A 210 -1.88 12.91 -9.46
CA ILE A 210 -2.98 13.62 -10.13
C ILE A 210 -4.26 13.60 -9.29
N ASN A 211 -4.45 12.54 -8.50
CA ASN A 211 -5.60 12.38 -7.61
C ASN A 211 -5.29 12.79 -6.17
N ALA A 212 -4.20 13.50 -5.92
CA ALA A 212 -3.85 14.02 -4.60
C ALA A 212 -4.59 15.34 -4.33
N LYS A 213 -4.80 15.65 -3.04
CA LYS A 213 -5.17 17.03 -2.65
C LYS A 213 -4.00 17.98 -2.92
N ASN A 214 -2.79 17.51 -2.61
CA ASN A 214 -1.55 18.22 -2.91
C ASN A 214 -0.44 17.20 -3.17
N SER A 215 0.48 17.51 -4.07
CA SER A 215 1.62 16.65 -4.36
C SER A 215 2.78 17.47 -4.90
N GLY A 216 3.97 16.89 -4.90
CA GLY A 216 5.14 17.55 -5.45
C GLY A 216 6.35 16.64 -5.51
N GLU A 217 7.42 17.19 -6.05
CA GLU A 217 8.70 16.53 -6.24
C GLU A 217 9.80 17.38 -5.60
N ILE A 218 10.71 16.73 -4.88
CA ILE A 218 11.90 17.34 -4.32
C ILE A 218 13.11 16.67 -4.92
N ASN A 219 13.88 17.45 -5.68
CA ASN A 219 15.11 17.00 -6.30
C ASN A 219 16.26 17.10 -5.29
N LEU A 220 16.83 15.96 -4.92
CA LEU A 220 18.08 15.87 -4.17
C LEU A 220 19.21 15.43 -5.10
N TYR A 221 20.45 15.48 -4.60
CA TYR A 221 21.65 15.18 -5.40
C TYR A 221 21.60 13.76 -6.00
N ASN A 222 21.31 12.72 -5.20
CA ASN A 222 21.28 11.31 -5.63
C ASN A 222 19.87 10.68 -5.62
N SER A 223 18.83 11.47 -5.35
CA SER A 223 17.47 10.92 -5.21
C SER A 223 16.41 11.93 -5.61
N ASN A 224 15.28 11.44 -6.09
CA ASN A 224 14.05 12.20 -6.23
C ASN A 224 13.08 11.77 -5.14
N VAL A 225 12.42 12.74 -4.53
CA VAL A 225 11.41 12.47 -3.52
C VAL A 225 10.06 12.97 -4.03
N TYR A 226 9.15 12.04 -4.29
CA TYR A 226 7.77 12.34 -4.63
C TYR A 226 6.93 12.29 -3.36
N TRP A 227 6.17 13.32 -3.09
CA TRP A 227 5.27 13.36 -1.94
C TRP A 227 3.85 13.63 -2.39
N ILE A 228 2.91 12.97 -1.70
CA ILE A 228 1.49 12.97 -2.02
C ILE A 228 0.73 13.16 -0.70
N ASP A 229 -0.12 14.19 -0.64
CA ASP A 229 -1.13 14.40 0.40
C ASP A 229 -2.51 14.07 -0.19
N LEU A 230 -3.07 12.94 0.22
CA LEU A 230 -4.40 12.48 -0.20
C LEU A 230 -5.53 13.11 0.65
N GLY A 231 -5.23 14.09 1.51
CA GLY A 231 -6.22 14.81 2.31
C GLY A 231 -6.64 14.04 3.56
N ARG A 232 -7.77 14.45 4.16
CA ARG A 232 -8.38 13.70 5.27
C ARG A 232 -9.22 12.56 4.70
N GLN A 233 -9.32 11.46 5.45
CA GLN A 233 -10.23 10.39 5.08
C GLN A 233 -11.68 10.83 5.32
N MET A 234 -12.56 10.48 4.38
CA MET A 234 -13.99 10.46 4.66
C MET A 234 -14.29 9.33 5.64
N GLU A 235 -15.23 9.56 6.54
CA GLU A 235 -15.73 8.52 7.44
C GLU A 235 -16.43 7.44 6.61
N GLU A 236 -16.02 6.20 6.83
CA GLU A 236 -16.47 5.05 6.02
C GLU A 236 -17.98 4.83 6.14
N ASN A 237 -18.57 5.22 7.27
CA ASN A 237 -20.00 5.09 7.53
C ASN A 237 -20.85 6.02 6.65
N ASP A 238 -20.38 7.22 6.36
CA ASP A 238 -21.10 8.19 5.54
C ASP A 238 -21.21 7.65 4.10
N LEU A 239 -20.09 7.20 3.53
CA LEU A 239 -20.03 6.57 2.21
C LEU A 239 -20.87 5.29 2.13
N LYS A 240 -20.78 4.40 3.12
CA LYS A 240 -21.59 3.17 3.16
C LYS A 240 -23.08 3.47 3.13
N SER A 241 -23.52 4.49 3.86
CA SER A 241 -24.94 4.89 3.87
C SER A 241 -25.40 5.37 2.48
N MET A 242 -24.56 6.11 1.75
CA MET A 242 -24.87 6.57 0.40
C MET A 242 -24.94 5.43 -0.63
N LEU A 243 -24.14 4.38 -0.43
CA LEU A 243 -23.95 3.25 -1.35
C LEU A 243 -24.83 2.04 -1.06
N THR A 244 -25.72 2.12 -0.08
CA THR A 244 -26.73 1.07 0.18
C THR A 244 -27.79 1.08 -0.94
N ASP A 245 -28.14 -0.11 -1.45
CA ASP A 245 -29.10 -0.30 -2.56
C ASP A 245 -28.83 0.57 -3.79
N ILE A 246 -27.54 0.70 -4.16
CA ILE A 246 -27.07 1.59 -5.21
C ILE A 246 -27.40 1.07 -6.63
N SER A 247 -27.86 1.97 -7.51
CA SER A 247 -27.94 1.76 -8.96
C SER A 247 -26.73 2.38 -9.66
N CYS A 248 -26.45 1.98 -10.90
CA CYS A 248 -25.34 2.58 -11.66
C CYS A 248 -25.53 4.10 -11.85
N ALA A 249 -26.75 4.56 -12.13
CA ALA A 249 -27.06 5.99 -12.30
C ALA A 249 -26.85 6.81 -11.01
N LYS A 250 -27.23 6.26 -9.85
CA LYS A 250 -26.99 6.92 -8.56
C LYS A 250 -25.49 6.94 -8.23
N LEU A 251 -24.78 5.85 -8.51
CA LEU A 251 -23.32 5.79 -8.32
C LEU A 251 -22.59 6.82 -9.20
N GLU A 252 -23.01 7.00 -10.44
CA GLU A 252 -22.46 8.00 -11.36
C GLU A 252 -22.60 9.41 -10.78
N SER A 253 -23.78 9.75 -10.28
CA SER A 253 -24.05 11.04 -9.65
C SER A 253 -23.15 11.27 -8.43
N ILE A 254 -22.98 10.25 -7.58
CA ILE A 254 -22.08 10.30 -6.43
C ILE A 254 -20.62 10.47 -6.86
N CYS A 255 -20.17 9.80 -7.93
CA CYS A 255 -18.82 9.97 -8.44
C CYS A 255 -18.57 11.40 -8.94
N TYR A 256 -19.50 12.00 -9.69
CA TYR A 256 -19.39 13.40 -10.10
C TYR A 256 -19.40 14.38 -8.92
N GLU A 257 -20.22 14.14 -7.90
CA GLU A 257 -20.24 14.98 -6.70
C GLU A 257 -18.92 14.89 -5.92
N LEU A 258 -18.41 13.68 -5.68
CA LEU A 258 -17.24 13.46 -4.84
C LEU A 258 -15.91 13.80 -5.53
N PHE A 259 -15.78 13.52 -6.83
CA PHE A 259 -14.50 13.72 -7.54
C PHE A 259 -14.29 15.15 -8.03
N GLU A 260 -15.35 15.96 -8.11
CA GLU A 260 -15.24 17.40 -8.37
C GLU A 260 -14.94 18.21 -7.09
N ASP A 261 -15.12 17.63 -5.90
CA ASP A 261 -14.73 18.25 -4.64
C ASP A 261 -13.21 18.18 -4.43
N LYS A 262 -12.54 19.32 -4.62
CA LYS A 262 -11.08 19.48 -4.47
C LYS A 262 -10.58 19.24 -3.04
N SER A 263 -11.44 19.17 -2.04
CA SER A 263 -11.06 18.81 -0.67
C SER A 263 -10.82 17.30 -0.50
N LEU A 264 -11.26 16.51 -1.47
CA LEU A 264 -11.26 15.06 -1.46
C LEU A 264 -10.28 14.51 -2.50
N SER A 265 -9.64 13.38 -2.18
CA SER A 265 -8.79 12.65 -3.11
C SER A 265 -9.54 11.48 -3.74
N PRO A 266 -9.67 11.43 -5.08
CA PRO A 266 -10.28 10.27 -5.75
C PRO A 266 -9.56 8.96 -5.45
N ALA A 267 -8.23 8.95 -5.37
CA ALA A 267 -7.45 7.75 -5.04
C ALA A 267 -7.75 7.21 -3.62
N ASN A 268 -8.07 8.11 -2.70
CA ASN A 268 -8.49 7.77 -1.33
C ASN A 268 -9.94 7.23 -1.29
N ILE A 269 -10.86 7.93 -1.97
CA ILE A 269 -12.30 7.59 -1.93
C ILE A 269 -12.63 6.34 -2.72
N LEU A 270 -12.00 6.13 -3.87
CA LEU A 270 -12.33 5.01 -4.76
C LEU A 270 -12.21 3.66 -4.08
N LYS A 271 -11.22 3.50 -3.20
CA LYS A 271 -11.07 2.26 -2.45
C LYS A 271 -12.25 2.03 -1.50
N ILE A 272 -12.73 3.09 -0.83
CA ILE A 272 -13.88 3.02 0.06
C ILE A 272 -15.15 2.71 -0.74
N ILE A 273 -15.34 3.35 -1.90
CA ILE A 273 -16.47 3.06 -2.80
C ILE A 273 -16.46 1.59 -3.16
N ILE A 274 -15.34 1.07 -3.68
CA ILE A 274 -15.19 -0.34 -4.08
C ILE A 274 -15.53 -1.29 -2.94
N ASP A 275 -15.00 -1.03 -1.74
CA ASP A 275 -15.21 -1.90 -0.57
C ASP A 275 -16.65 -1.84 -0.05
N SER A 276 -17.35 -0.74 -0.33
CA SER A 276 -18.73 -0.51 0.09
C SER A 276 -19.76 -0.90 -0.96
N LEU A 277 -19.34 -1.17 -2.21
CA LEU A 277 -20.25 -1.62 -3.26
C LEU A 277 -20.86 -2.98 -2.88
N PRO A 278 -22.18 -3.17 -3.11
CA PRO A 278 -22.81 -4.47 -3.00
C PRO A 278 -22.16 -5.52 -3.91
N LYS A 279 -22.46 -6.80 -3.67
CA LYS A 279 -22.06 -7.88 -4.60
C LYS A 279 -22.60 -7.64 -6.02
N SER A 280 -21.97 -8.28 -6.99
CA SER A 280 -22.27 -8.26 -8.42
C SER A 280 -21.85 -6.98 -9.17
N PHE A 281 -20.92 -6.20 -8.59
CA PHE A 281 -20.32 -5.04 -9.26
C PHE A 281 -18.86 -5.33 -9.68
N ILE A 282 -18.50 -4.84 -10.86
CA ILE A 282 -17.13 -4.79 -11.35
C ILE A 282 -16.81 -3.36 -11.76
N MET A 283 -15.69 -2.83 -11.27
CA MET A 283 -15.19 -1.50 -11.57
C MET A 283 -13.89 -1.62 -12.37
N LYS A 284 -13.80 -0.87 -13.46
CA LYS A 284 -12.57 -0.58 -14.18
C LYS A 284 -12.16 0.85 -13.85
N VAL A 285 -10.91 1.05 -13.43
CA VAL A 285 -10.28 2.36 -13.29
C VAL A 285 -9.14 2.45 -14.29
N ASN A 286 -9.12 3.52 -15.08
CA ASN A 286 -8.16 3.74 -16.14
C ASN A 286 -7.56 5.13 -16.03
N LEU A 287 -6.23 5.22 -16.00
CA LEU A 287 -5.54 6.50 -16.14
C LEU A 287 -5.44 6.84 -17.63
N ASN A 288 -5.95 8.00 -18.03
CA ASN A 288 -6.02 8.41 -19.43
C ASN A 288 -4.60 8.57 -20.00
N ASN A 289 -4.46 8.34 -21.32
CA ASN A 289 -3.18 8.43 -22.04
C ASN A 289 -2.05 7.52 -21.49
N SER A 290 -2.38 6.50 -20.72
CA SER A 290 -1.44 5.52 -20.17
C SER A 290 -1.93 4.09 -20.37
N ASN A 291 -1.10 3.10 -20.02
CA ASN A 291 -1.50 1.69 -19.97
C ASN A 291 -2.00 1.26 -18.58
N TYR A 292 -2.05 2.17 -17.61
CA TYR A 292 -2.43 1.85 -16.24
C TYR A 292 -3.95 1.64 -16.14
N VAL A 293 -4.33 0.37 -16.08
CA VAL A 293 -5.72 -0.06 -15.92
C VAL A 293 -5.84 -1.03 -14.76
N ARG A 294 -6.91 -0.92 -13.99
CA ARG A 294 -7.21 -1.85 -12.91
C ARG A 294 -8.67 -2.25 -12.92
N TYR A 295 -8.90 -3.55 -12.89
CA TYR A 295 -10.23 -4.13 -12.65
C TYR A 295 -10.34 -4.57 -11.21
N VAL A 296 -11.41 -4.13 -10.54
CA VAL A 296 -11.69 -4.46 -9.15
C VAL A 296 -13.12 -4.97 -9.04
N LYS A 297 -13.31 -6.01 -8.24
CA LYS A 297 -14.61 -6.64 -8.00
C LYS A 297 -15.08 -6.23 -6.62
N SER A 298 -16.37 -5.92 -6.49
CA SER A 298 -16.96 -5.76 -5.16
C SER A 298 -16.93 -7.06 -4.37
N SER A 299 -16.99 -6.95 -3.04
CA SER A 299 -16.93 -8.12 -2.17
C SER A 299 -18.06 -9.10 -2.47
N GLY A 300 -17.72 -10.39 -2.61
CA GLY A 300 -18.69 -11.44 -2.95
C GLY A 300 -19.05 -11.55 -4.43
N THR A 301 -18.38 -10.80 -5.32
CA THR A 301 -18.52 -10.96 -6.79
C THR A 301 -17.51 -11.96 -7.33
N TYR A 302 -17.98 -12.98 -8.06
CA TYR A 302 -17.15 -14.11 -8.49
C TYR A 302 -16.94 -14.24 -10.00
N ILE A 303 -17.41 -13.27 -10.79
CA ILE A 303 -17.26 -13.24 -12.25
C ILE A 303 -15.78 -13.27 -12.62
N SER A 304 -15.37 -14.07 -13.61
CA SER A 304 -13.96 -14.17 -14.00
C SER A 304 -13.46 -12.91 -14.70
N ASN A 305 -12.20 -12.51 -14.44
CA ASN A 305 -11.57 -11.43 -15.20
C ASN A 305 -11.15 -11.98 -16.57
N LYS A 306 -11.51 -11.30 -17.66
CA LYS A 306 -11.13 -11.67 -19.04
C LYS A 306 -9.66 -11.35 -19.40
N LEU A 307 -8.85 -10.96 -18.42
CA LEU A 307 -7.61 -10.20 -18.62
C LEU A 307 -6.42 -11.00 -19.19
N GLU A 308 -6.50 -12.33 -19.31
CA GLU A 308 -5.30 -13.14 -19.58
C GLU A 308 -4.99 -13.38 -21.07
N SER A 309 -5.86 -13.00 -22.02
CA SER A 309 -5.62 -13.31 -23.44
C SER A 309 -6.24 -12.37 -24.48
N VAL A 310 -6.89 -11.29 -24.07
CA VAL A 310 -7.77 -10.49 -24.94
C VAL A 310 -7.51 -8.99 -24.74
N SER A 311 -7.68 -8.16 -25.78
CA SER A 311 -7.45 -6.71 -25.68
C SER A 311 -8.40 -6.04 -24.68
N ASP A 312 -7.97 -4.93 -24.04
CA ASP A 312 -8.78 -4.15 -23.10
C ASP A 312 -10.14 -3.73 -23.72
N ARG A 313 -10.15 -3.41 -25.01
CA ARG A 313 -11.35 -3.05 -25.76
C ARG A 313 -12.37 -4.19 -25.82
N GLU A 314 -11.91 -5.39 -26.15
CA GLU A 314 -12.76 -6.58 -26.23
C GLU A 314 -13.23 -7.04 -24.85
N CYS A 315 -12.39 -6.87 -23.83
CA CYS A 315 -12.74 -7.08 -22.42
C CYS A 315 -13.87 -6.13 -21.99
N THR A 316 -13.70 -4.84 -22.25
CA THR A 316 -14.68 -3.78 -21.96
C THR A 316 -16.01 -4.03 -22.69
N LYS A 317 -15.96 -4.38 -23.98
CA LYS A 317 -17.16 -4.75 -24.76
C LYS A 317 -17.91 -5.93 -24.15
N TRP A 318 -17.19 -6.97 -23.73
CA TRP A 318 -17.81 -8.14 -23.12
C TRP A 318 -18.55 -7.79 -21.83
N TYR A 319 -18.00 -6.92 -20.98
CA TYR A 319 -18.68 -6.48 -19.76
C TYR A 319 -19.99 -5.74 -20.08
N TYR A 320 -19.99 -4.82 -21.04
CA TYR A 320 -21.22 -4.16 -21.49
C TYR A 320 -22.26 -5.14 -22.02
N ASP A 321 -21.84 -6.11 -22.83
CA ASP A 321 -22.75 -7.09 -23.43
C ASP A 321 -23.36 -8.07 -22.39
N ASN A 322 -22.81 -8.15 -21.17
CA ASN A 322 -23.23 -9.13 -20.14
C ASN A 322 -23.69 -8.49 -18.81
N SER A 323 -23.65 -7.17 -18.68
CA SER A 323 -24.14 -6.43 -17.50
C SER A 323 -25.59 -6.00 -17.67
N CYS A 324 -26.35 -5.88 -16.58
CA CYS A 324 -27.72 -5.33 -16.62
C CYS A 324 -27.76 -3.81 -16.48
N GLU A 325 -26.78 -3.22 -15.80
CA GLU A 325 -26.61 -1.78 -15.70
C GLU A 325 -25.12 -1.44 -15.82
N SER A 326 -24.82 -0.25 -16.33
CA SER A 326 -23.46 0.27 -16.38
C SER A 326 -23.46 1.78 -16.17
N MET A 327 -22.34 2.31 -15.68
CA MET A 327 -22.06 3.76 -15.69
C MET A 327 -20.63 4.04 -16.09
N GLU A 328 -20.38 5.28 -16.50
CA GLU A 328 -19.04 5.79 -16.77
C GLU A 328 -18.89 7.18 -16.14
N TYR A 329 -17.86 7.35 -15.30
CA TYR A 329 -17.35 8.66 -14.91
C TYR A 329 -16.07 8.92 -15.71
N LYS A 330 -15.93 10.13 -16.26
CA LYS A 330 -14.72 10.51 -16.98
C LYS A 330 -14.40 11.98 -16.79
N ASN A 331 -13.13 12.26 -16.53
CA ASN A 331 -12.54 13.59 -16.63
C ASN A 331 -11.32 13.54 -17.57
N ASN A 332 -10.51 14.61 -17.57
CA ASN A 332 -9.32 14.69 -18.41
C ASN A 332 -8.23 13.69 -18.02
N GLU A 333 -8.16 13.32 -16.74
CA GLU A 333 -7.05 12.58 -16.14
C GLU A 333 -7.32 11.08 -16.06
N PHE A 334 -8.53 10.68 -15.71
CA PHE A 334 -8.90 9.27 -15.57
C PHE A 334 -10.36 9.01 -15.93
N SER A 335 -10.68 7.73 -16.09
CA SER A 335 -12.04 7.25 -16.22
C SER A 335 -12.31 6.06 -15.32
N ILE A 336 -13.57 5.95 -14.92
CA ILE A 336 -14.11 4.82 -14.17
C ILE A 336 -15.28 4.29 -14.96
N THR A 337 -15.30 2.98 -15.19
CA THR A 337 -16.47 2.29 -15.73
C THR A 337 -16.92 1.26 -14.72
N VAL A 338 -18.21 1.25 -14.39
CA VAL A 338 -18.77 0.26 -13.47
C VAL A 338 -19.86 -0.52 -14.18
N TRP A 339 -19.83 -1.84 -14.00
CA TRP A 339 -20.86 -2.76 -14.50
C TRP A 339 -21.50 -3.49 -13.32
N LYS A 340 -22.82 -3.56 -13.35
CA LYS A 340 -23.62 -4.36 -12.43
C LYS A 340 -24.17 -5.58 -13.16
N PHE A 341 -24.06 -6.73 -12.51
CA PHE A 341 -24.54 -8.01 -13.01
C PHE A 341 -25.78 -8.44 -12.26
N GLU A 342 -26.68 -9.15 -12.94
CA GLU A 342 -27.85 -9.73 -12.30
C GLU A 342 -27.44 -10.80 -11.29
N ASP A 343 -28.19 -10.85 -10.18
CA ASP A 343 -28.12 -11.98 -9.28
C ASP A 343 -28.92 -13.16 -9.84
N TYR A 344 -28.30 -14.34 -9.83
CA TYR A 344 -28.96 -15.57 -10.22
C TYR A 344 -29.73 -16.18 -9.06
N ILE A 345 -31.05 -16.25 -9.18
CA ILE A 345 -31.96 -16.77 -8.15
C ILE A 345 -32.28 -18.26 -8.43
N LEU A 346 -32.27 -19.09 -7.39
CA LEU A 346 -32.81 -20.45 -7.41
C LEU A 346 -34.32 -20.37 -7.20
N ASN A 347 -35.12 -20.74 -8.20
CA ASN A 347 -36.58 -20.74 -8.10
C ASN A 347 -37.12 -22.13 -7.77
N SER A 348 -38.27 -22.21 -7.12
CA SER A 348 -38.95 -23.47 -6.77
C SER A 348 -39.33 -24.34 -7.99
N HIS A 349 -39.41 -23.74 -9.18
CA HIS A 349 -39.69 -24.45 -10.44
C HIS A 349 -38.46 -25.15 -11.02
N ASP A 350 -37.25 -24.77 -10.56
CA ASP A 350 -35.97 -25.32 -11.01
C ASP A 350 -35.67 -26.73 -10.44
N PHE A 351 -36.55 -27.24 -9.57
CA PHE A 351 -36.41 -28.53 -8.90
C PHE A 351 -36.98 -29.72 -9.69
N SER A 352 -37.59 -29.47 -10.85
CA SER A 352 -38.29 -30.47 -11.67
C SER A 352 -37.39 -31.51 -12.35
N GLU A 353 -36.11 -31.22 -12.51
CA GLU A 353 -35.13 -32.13 -13.12
C GLU A 353 -34.95 -33.40 -12.27
N LYS A 354 -34.95 -34.58 -12.90
CA LYS A 354 -34.83 -35.87 -12.18
C LYS A 354 -33.41 -36.42 -12.23
N ARG A 355 -32.62 -36.04 -13.23
CA ARG A 355 -31.21 -36.45 -13.35
C ARG A 355 -30.39 -35.82 -12.22
N ASN A 356 -29.39 -36.56 -11.73
CA ASN A 356 -28.38 -36.00 -10.82
C ASN A 356 -27.34 -35.18 -11.61
N SER A 357 -26.58 -34.33 -10.91
CA SER A 357 -25.63 -33.41 -11.56
C SER A 357 -24.59 -34.16 -12.40
N LYS A 358 -24.16 -35.36 -11.97
CA LYS A 358 -23.15 -36.16 -12.69
C LYS A 358 -23.67 -36.66 -14.04
N LEU A 359 -24.92 -37.10 -14.10
CA LEU A 359 -25.56 -37.56 -15.33
C LEU A 359 -25.79 -36.40 -16.31
N ILE A 360 -26.23 -35.25 -15.80
CA ILE A 360 -26.42 -34.04 -16.62
C ILE A 360 -25.07 -33.62 -17.21
N LEU A 361 -24.02 -33.49 -16.39
CA LEU A 361 -22.69 -33.08 -16.87
C LEU A 361 -22.12 -34.05 -17.91
N ARG A 362 -22.27 -35.36 -17.69
CA ARG A 362 -21.89 -36.37 -18.70
C ARG A 362 -22.63 -36.18 -20.01
N SER A 363 -23.95 -35.95 -19.97
CA SER A 363 -24.73 -35.71 -21.20
C SER A 363 -24.29 -34.47 -21.98
N ILE A 364 -23.80 -33.44 -21.29
CA ILE A 364 -23.24 -32.23 -21.92
C ILE A 364 -21.89 -32.53 -22.58
N VAL A 365 -21.02 -33.27 -21.90
CA VAL A 365 -19.64 -33.49 -22.32
C VAL A 365 -19.51 -34.61 -23.35
N ASP A 366 -20.25 -35.71 -23.17
CA ASP A 366 -20.15 -36.91 -24.00
C ASP A 366 -20.64 -36.70 -25.44
N GLY A 367 -21.55 -35.73 -25.66
CA GLY A 367 -22.06 -35.38 -26.98
C GLY A 367 -21.22 -34.35 -27.75
N ASN A 368 -20.24 -33.70 -27.10
CA ASN A 368 -19.58 -32.52 -27.66
C ASN A 368 -18.05 -32.58 -27.68
N TYR A 369 -17.42 -33.60 -27.09
CA TYR A 369 -15.95 -33.69 -26.94
C TYR A 369 -15.40 -35.09 -27.15
N TYR A 370 -14.15 -35.18 -27.61
CA TYR A 370 -13.38 -36.43 -27.70
C TYR A 370 -12.83 -36.86 -26.34
N GLU A 371 -12.56 -38.15 -26.16
CA GLU A 371 -12.24 -38.77 -24.85
C GLU A 371 -11.11 -38.06 -24.08
N ASN A 372 -10.04 -37.68 -24.77
CA ASN A 372 -8.91 -36.93 -24.23
C ASN A 372 -9.29 -35.50 -23.76
N GLU A 373 -10.18 -34.82 -24.49
CA GLU A 373 -10.67 -33.48 -24.15
C GLU A 373 -11.65 -33.51 -22.97
N ARG A 374 -12.46 -34.58 -22.86
CA ARG A 374 -13.43 -34.75 -21.76
C ARG A 374 -12.75 -34.70 -20.41
N ILE A 375 -11.61 -35.37 -20.25
CA ILE A 375 -10.86 -35.42 -18.99
C ILE A 375 -10.42 -34.02 -18.58
N ILE A 376 -9.87 -33.24 -19.53
CA ILE A 376 -9.38 -31.87 -19.30
C ILE A 376 -10.54 -30.95 -18.87
N ILE A 377 -11.64 -31.00 -19.61
CA ILE A 377 -12.82 -30.18 -19.38
C ILE A 377 -13.48 -30.49 -18.03
N LEU A 378 -13.69 -31.77 -17.73
CA LEU A 378 -14.24 -32.20 -16.45
C LEU A 378 -13.34 -31.77 -15.29
N GLY A 379 -12.01 -31.85 -15.48
CA GLY A 379 -11.03 -31.32 -14.54
C GLY A 379 -11.22 -29.83 -14.27
N ARG A 380 -11.36 -29.01 -15.32
CA ARG A 380 -11.59 -27.56 -15.22
C ARG A 380 -12.89 -27.22 -14.49
N ILE A 381 -14.00 -27.89 -14.84
CA ILE A 381 -15.32 -27.68 -14.20
C ILE A 381 -15.25 -28.05 -12.71
N ASN A 382 -14.64 -29.19 -12.39
CA ASN A 382 -14.45 -29.61 -11.00
C ASN A 382 -13.52 -28.66 -10.24
N GLY A 383 -12.51 -28.08 -10.88
CA GLY A 383 -11.66 -27.04 -10.29
C GLY A 383 -12.46 -25.77 -9.93
N VAL A 384 -13.35 -25.32 -10.82
CA VAL A 384 -14.24 -24.18 -10.56
C VAL A 384 -15.16 -24.46 -9.36
N ILE A 385 -15.81 -25.62 -9.33
CA ILE A 385 -16.72 -26.01 -8.24
C ILE A 385 -15.94 -26.20 -6.93
N GLY A 386 -14.84 -26.94 -6.97
CA GLY A 386 -14.02 -27.28 -5.80
C GLY A 386 -13.44 -26.05 -5.12
N SER A 387 -12.97 -25.08 -5.89
CA SER A 387 -12.44 -23.82 -5.35
C SER A 387 -13.51 -22.95 -4.66
N LEU A 388 -14.81 -23.13 -4.94
CA LEU A 388 -15.89 -22.47 -4.21
C LEU A 388 -16.35 -23.31 -3.01
N ASN A 389 -16.30 -24.63 -3.12
CA ASN A 389 -16.76 -25.56 -2.08
C ASN A 389 -16.05 -25.36 -0.73
N ASN A 390 -14.80 -24.90 -0.73
CA ASN A 390 -14.09 -24.55 0.51
C ASN A 390 -14.79 -23.45 1.32
N LYS A 391 -15.55 -22.57 0.67
CA LYS A 391 -16.35 -21.50 1.29
C LYS A 391 -17.82 -21.87 1.52
N LYS A 392 -18.23 -23.13 1.26
CA LYS A 392 -19.62 -23.60 1.38
C LYS A 392 -20.23 -23.27 2.75
N LYS A 393 -19.46 -23.42 3.83
CA LYS A 393 -19.93 -23.18 5.21
C LYS A 393 -20.27 -21.71 5.50
N GLU A 394 -19.74 -20.78 4.72
CA GLU A 394 -19.92 -19.34 4.89
C GLU A 394 -21.08 -18.78 4.05
N LEU A 395 -21.67 -19.60 3.17
CA LEU A 395 -22.66 -19.17 2.19
C LEU A 395 -23.98 -19.94 2.37
N THR A 396 -25.11 -19.24 2.23
CA THR A 396 -26.41 -19.89 2.04
C THR A 396 -26.45 -20.63 0.69
N GLN A 397 -27.36 -21.58 0.53
CA GLN A 397 -27.53 -22.31 -0.73
C GLN A 397 -27.74 -21.36 -1.93
N GLN A 398 -28.55 -20.31 -1.74
CA GLN A 398 -28.79 -19.27 -2.74
C GLN A 398 -27.54 -18.46 -3.07
N GLN A 399 -26.76 -18.07 -2.06
CA GLN A 399 -25.50 -17.35 -2.27
C GLN A 399 -24.47 -18.23 -2.98
N PHE A 400 -24.39 -19.51 -2.65
CA PHE A 400 -23.51 -20.46 -3.30
C PHE A 400 -23.87 -20.67 -4.76
N TYR A 401 -25.15 -20.83 -5.09
CA TYR A 401 -25.59 -20.95 -6.49
C TYR A 401 -25.22 -19.72 -7.32
N ASN A 402 -25.51 -18.52 -6.80
CA ASN A 402 -25.17 -17.27 -7.48
C ASN A 402 -23.67 -17.17 -7.72
N ALA A 403 -22.86 -17.40 -6.68
CA ALA A 403 -21.41 -17.40 -6.77
C ALA A 403 -20.88 -18.44 -7.76
N LEU A 404 -21.45 -19.65 -7.74
CA LEU A 404 -21.05 -20.73 -8.63
C LEU A 404 -21.33 -20.36 -10.08
N LYS A 405 -22.53 -19.85 -10.38
CA LYS A 405 -22.91 -19.44 -11.73
C LYS A 405 -22.03 -18.29 -12.21
N GLN A 406 -21.80 -17.27 -11.38
CA GLN A 406 -20.90 -16.15 -11.69
C GLN A 406 -19.48 -16.62 -12.06
N ARG A 407 -18.92 -17.65 -11.40
CA ARG A 407 -17.58 -18.18 -11.75
C ARG A 407 -17.47 -18.79 -13.15
N PHE A 408 -18.58 -19.22 -13.73
CA PHE A 408 -18.63 -19.72 -15.10
C PHE A 408 -18.85 -18.60 -16.11
N VAL A 409 -19.35 -17.43 -15.69
CA VAL A 409 -19.52 -16.26 -16.56
C VAL A 409 -18.15 -15.70 -16.91
N GLY A 410 -17.88 -15.56 -18.21
CA GLY A 410 -16.63 -15.00 -18.75
C GLY A 410 -15.51 -16.02 -18.98
N ARG A 411 -15.74 -17.31 -18.72
CA ARG A 411 -14.79 -18.41 -18.96
C ARG A 411 -14.82 -18.88 -20.41
N GLU A 412 -13.98 -18.29 -21.26
CA GLU A 412 -13.88 -18.68 -22.68
C GLU A 412 -13.50 -20.15 -22.86
N ASP A 413 -12.64 -20.68 -21.97
CA ASP A 413 -12.21 -22.08 -21.96
C ASP A 413 -13.34 -23.08 -21.71
N LEU A 414 -14.51 -22.63 -21.25
CA LEU A 414 -15.70 -23.43 -20.96
C LEU A 414 -16.96 -22.94 -21.69
N GLN A 415 -16.83 -22.00 -22.64
CA GLN A 415 -17.96 -21.29 -23.23
C GLN A 415 -19.02 -22.22 -23.86
N TYR A 416 -18.58 -23.24 -24.60
CA TYR A 416 -19.48 -24.23 -25.22
C TYR A 416 -20.36 -24.98 -24.21
N ILE A 417 -19.83 -25.20 -23.01
CA ILE A 417 -20.53 -25.91 -21.93
C ILE A 417 -21.49 -24.95 -21.25
N VAL A 418 -21.05 -23.72 -20.99
CA VAL A 418 -21.88 -22.68 -20.37
C VAL A 418 -23.11 -22.36 -21.23
N LEU A 419 -22.97 -22.38 -22.56
CA LEU A 419 -24.07 -22.15 -23.51
C LEU A 419 -24.98 -23.36 -23.71
N HIS A 420 -24.64 -24.54 -23.18
CA HIS A 420 -25.46 -25.74 -23.36
C HIS A 420 -26.79 -25.63 -22.58
N ARG A 421 -27.90 -26.02 -23.20
CA ARG A 421 -29.27 -25.92 -22.61
C ARG A 421 -29.41 -26.56 -21.22
N ASP A 422 -28.69 -27.66 -20.97
CA ASP A 422 -28.73 -28.41 -19.71
C ASP A 422 -27.76 -27.87 -18.64
N PHE A 423 -26.92 -26.89 -18.96
CA PHE A 423 -25.87 -26.43 -18.04
C PHE A 423 -26.44 -25.74 -16.79
N ASN A 424 -27.48 -24.92 -16.94
CA ASN A 424 -28.16 -24.33 -15.78
C ASN A 424 -28.73 -25.42 -14.86
N ASN A 425 -29.37 -26.45 -15.43
CA ASN A 425 -29.89 -27.59 -14.67
C ASN A 425 -28.77 -28.33 -13.93
N PHE A 426 -27.60 -28.49 -14.55
CA PHE A 426 -26.42 -29.03 -13.90
C PHE A 426 -26.00 -28.21 -12.67
N LEU A 427 -25.88 -26.89 -12.80
CA LEU A 427 -25.47 -26.02 -11.68
C LEU A 427 -26.49 -26.04 -10.53
N ILE A 428 -27.79 -26.01 -10.87
CA ILE A 428 -28.88 -26.11 -9.89
C ILE A 428 -28.77 -27.43 -9.12
N LYS A 429 -28.73 -28.56 -9.83
CA LYS A 429 -28.65 -29.89 -9.19
C LYS A 429 -27.37 -30.06 -8.40
N LYS A 430 -26.23 -29.60 -8.92
CA LYS A 430 -24.97 -29.66 -8.21
C LYS A 430 -25.03 -28.89 -6.90
N THR A 431 -25.65 -27.71 -6.90
CA THR A 431 -25.81 -26.90 -5.68
C THR A 431 -26.73 -27.57 -4.67
N ILE A 432 -27.86 -28.11 -5.10
CA ILE A 432 -28.79 -28.86 -4.24
C ILE A 432 -28.09 -30.06 -3.61
N GLU A 433 -27.42 -30.87 -4.43
CA GLU A 433 -26.68 -32.04 -3.96
C GLU A 433 -25.62 -31.67 -2.94
N LEU A 434 -24.84 -30.61 -3.19
CA LEU A 434 -23.84 -30.16 -2.24
C LEU A 434 -24.44 -29.75 -0.90
N TYR A 435 -25.62 -29.14 -0.84
CA TYR A 435 -26.25 -28.68 0.42
C TYR A 435 -27.20 -29.69 1.07
N SER A 436 -27.49 -30.81 0.39
CA SER A 436 -28.31 -31.90 0.95
C SER A 436 -27.47 -32.88 1.80
N TYR A 437 -26.15 -32.71 1.85
CA TYR A 437 -25.20 -33.48 2.65
C TYR A 437 -24.39 -32.61 3.61
#